data_AF-A0A6I2R8V9-F1
#
_entry.id   AF-A0A6I2R8V9-F1
#
_cell.length_a   1.000
_cell.length_b   1.000
_cell.length_c   1.000
_cell.angle_alpha   90.00
_cell.angle_beta   90.00
_cell.angle_gamma   90.00
#
_symmetry.space_group_name_H-M   'P 1'
#
loop_
_entity.id
_entity.type
_entity.pdbx_description
1 polymer ?
#
loop_
_entity_poly.entity_id
_entity_poly.type
_entity_poly.pdbx_seq_one_letter_code
_entity_poly.pdbx_strand_id
1 'polypeptide(L)'
;MQEQKRTFKYGDVFHVAGLDWIVLRTTPAPTPGRSDLHFCEATEDVFQAPFDENDCNDWNKASLRKQLNGEFLDKLIAECPSLKDAIVPTYRDLTADDGLRDYGNCLDNVTMLTADEYRQTRDLHPAPEHWRWLITPDGTSKSSGTSFVRCVDSDGSLGSSLAYRGDRGVRPALTLKSDILASILDAEDKKRAAEIRPADGPQPGVDETPEQAEMALYEQAVEQFGESAQILMAVEEMSELQKALLKYLRFKDHEQGDEAEILAAISEERADVEIMLNQLHVIFGDNTDMEIAKLEHLCELLGE
;
A
#
# COMPACT_ATOMS: atom_id res chain seq x y z
N MET A 1 -1.82 -2.93 -26.84
CA MET A 1 -2.45 -2.36 -25.64
C MET A 1 -1.34 -1.57 -24.94
N GLN A 2 -1.44 -0.24 -24.86
CA GLN A 2 -0.48 0.53 -24.06
C GLN A 2 -0.74 0.18 -22.60
N GLU A 3 0.23 -0.42 -21.92
CA GLU A 3 0.17 -0.60 -20.48
C GLU A 3 -0.04 0.77 -19.83
N GLN A 4 -1.15 0.92 -19.12
CA GLN A 4 -1.48 2.13 -18.39
C GLN A 4 -0.56 2.18 -17.17
N LYS A 5 0.57 2.87 -17.31
CA LYS A 5 1.58 2.97 -16.24
C LYS A 5 0.96 3.61 -14.99
N ARG A 6 1.21 3.02 -13.83
CA ARG A 6 0.84 3.55 -12.52
C ARG A 6 1.36 4.99 -12.38
N THR A 7 0.46 5.92 -12.07
CA THR A 7 0.79 7.35 -11.89
C THR A 7 0.67 7.72 -10.42
N PHE A 8 1.68 8.39 -9.88
CA PHE A 8 1.70 8.83 -8.48
C PHE A 8 1.34 10.31 -8.33
N LYS A 9 0.60 10.61 -7.28
CA LYS A 9 0.17 11.94 -6.86
C LYS A 9 0.73 12.27 -5.48
N TYR A 10 0.66 13.56 -5.14
CA TYR A 10 1.00 14.05 -3.80
C TYR A 10 0.18 13.33 -2.73
N GLY A 11 0.85 12.78 -1.72
CA GLY A 11 0.25 12.01 -0.64
C GLY A 11 0.07 10.51 -0.91
N ASP A 12 0.32 10.03 -2.14
CA ASP A 12 0.25 8.60 -2.43
C ASP A 12 1.33 7.85 -1.64
N VAL A 13 0.96 6.70 -1.08
CA VAL A 13 1.86 5.79 -0.37
C VAL A 13 2.11 4.55 -1.20
N PHE A 14 3.36 4.07 -1.22
CA PHE A 14 3.74 2.82 -1.87
C PHE A 14 4.78 2.07 -1.03
N HIS A 15 4.80 0.74 -1.18
CA HIS A 15 5.73 -0.13 -0.48
C HIS A 15 6.85 -0.56 -1.43
N VAL A 16 8.11 -0.37 -1.06
CA VAL A 16 9.27 -0.92 -1.80
C VAL A 16 10.44 -1.15 -0.87
N ALA A 17 11.17 -2.25 -1.09
CA ALA A 17 12.34 -2.64 -0.31
C ALA A 17 12.08 -2.67 1.22
N GLY A 18 10.91 -3.20 1.61
CA GLY A 18 10.52 -3.37 3.01
C GLY A 18 10.10 -2.09 3.74
N LEU A 19 9.94 -0.98 3.03
CA LEU A 19 9.56 0.31 3.60
C LEU A 19 8.36 0.91 2.87
N ASP A 20 7.53 1.62 3.63
CA ASP A 20 6.47 2.45 3.08
C ASP A 20 6.99 3.87 2.83
N TRP A 21 6.70 4.38 1.63
CA TRP A 21 7.16 5.68 1.14
C TRP A 21 5.96 6.52 0.74
N ILE A 22 5.97 7.78 1.15
CA ILE A 22 4.97 8.77 0.77
C ILE A 22 5.52 9.74 -0.27
N VAL A 23 4.73 10.06 -1.29
CA VAL A 23 5.11 11.03 -2.33
C VAL A 23 4.86 12.45 -1.84
N LEU A 24 5.94 13.21 -1.68
CA LEU A 24 5.92 14.59 -1.19
C LEU A 24 5.93 15.62 -2.29
N ARG A 25 6.49 15.30 -3.46
CA ARG A 25 6.54 16.24 -4.60
C ARG A 25 6.74 15.50 -5.90
N THR A 26 6.01 15.91 -6.93
CA THR A 26 6.24 15.46 -8.30
C THR A 26 6.83 16.61 -9.12
N THR A 27 7.96 16.35 -9.77
CA THR A 27 8.57 17.26 -10.76
C THR A 27 8.32 16.69 -12.15
N PRO A 28 7.47 17.32 -12.97
CA PRO A 28 7.21 16.85 -14.32
C PRO A 28 8.48 16.84 -15.17
N ALA A 29 8.57 15.90 -16.09
CA ALA A 29 9.64 15.84 -17.07
C ALA A 29 9.66 17.13 -17.91
N PRO A 30 10.84 17.72 -18.16
CA PRO A 30 10.94 18.96 -18.94
C PRO A 30 10.61 18.77 -20.43
N THR A 31 10.58 17.52 -20.90
CA THR A 31 10.30 17.16 -22.30
C THR A 31 9.53 15.83 -22.37
N PRO A 32 8.63 15.66 -23.37
CA PRO A 32 7.96 14.39 -23.60
C PRO A 32 8.95 13.23 -23.78
N GLY A 33 8.67 12.08 -23.15
CA GLY A 33 9.51 10.88 -23.24
C GLY A 33 10.61 10.78 -22.17
N ARG A 34 10.72 11.73 -21.25
CA ARG A 34 11.47 11.55 -19.99
C ARG A 34 10.51 11.26 -18.85
N SER A 35 11.04 10.61 -17.81
CA SER A 35 10.32 10.28 -16.59
C SER A 35 10.09 11.52 -15.74
N ASP A 36 8.91 11.61 -15.14
CA ASP A 36 8.68 12.51 -14.00
C ASP A 36 9.54 12.04 -12.81
N LEU A 37 9.81 12.95 -11.89
CA LEU A 37 10.56 12.66 -10.68
C LEU A 37 9.65 12.80 -9.46
N HIS A 38 9.59 11.75 -8.65
CA HIS A 38 8.88 11.76 -7.38
C HIS A 38 9.89 11.87 -6.25
N PHE A 39 9.76 12.91 -5.43
CA PHE A 39 10.49 13.03 -4.17
C PHE A 39 9.64 12.41 -3.07
N CYS A 40 10.18 11.41 -2.40
CA CYS A 40 9.48 10.56 -1.45
C CYS A 40 10.23 10.54 -0.11
N GLU A 41 9.51 10.37 0.99
CA GLU A 41 10.06 10.15 2.34
C GLU A 41 9.49 8.85 2.90
N ALA A 42 10.25 8.16 3.75
CA ALA A 42 9.71 7.07 4.56
C ALA A 42 8.55 7.58 5.44
N THR A 43 7.49 6.78 5.58
CA THR A 43 6.32 7.15 6.39
C THR A 43 6.62 7.15 7.90
N GLU A 44 7.62 6.39 8.32
CA GLU A 44 8.01 6.17 9.72
C GLU A 44 9.52 6.39 9.94
N ASP A 45 9.91 6.47 11.22
CA ASP A 45 11.32 6.54 11.61
C ASP A 45 11.97 5.16 11.39
N VAL A 46 12.95 5.10 10.49
CA VAL A 46 13.56 3.81 10.11
C VAL A 46 14.56 3.33 11.16
N PHE A 47 15.24 4.25 11.83
CA PHE A 47 16.13 4.00 12.96
C PHE A 47 16.40 5.28 13.74
N GLN A 48 17.05 5.16 14.90
CA GLN A 48 17.55 6.29 15.68
C GLN A 48 19.08 6.41 15.55
N ALA A 49 19.58 7.62 15.37
CA ALA A 49 21.01 7.90 15.26
C ALA A 49 21.34 9.38 15.56
N PRO A 50 22.59 9.68 15.95
CA PRO A 50 23.05 11.06 15.97
C PRO A 50 23.07 11.62 14.56
N PHE A 51 22.84 12.91 14.42
CA PHE A 51 23.06 13.60 13.14
C PHE A 51 24.53 13.53 12.76
N ASP A 52 25.41 13.82 13.73
CA ASP A 52 26.85 13.65 13.58
C ASP A 52 27.51 13.26 14.91
N GLU A 53 28.34 12.22 14.88
CA GLU A 53 29.06 11.71 16.05
C GLU A 53 30.09 12.70 16.64
N ASN A 54 30.54 13.67 15.83
CA ASN A 54 31.51 14.70 16.25
C ASN A 54 30.84 16.05 16.54
N ASP A 55 29.52 16.06 16.75
CA ASP A 55 28.72 17.25 17.04
C ASP A 55 28.81 18.34 15.95
N CYS A 56 28.84 17.93 14.69
CA CYS A 56 28.84 18.84 13.54
C CYS A 56 27.45 18.91 12.87
N ASN A 57 26.90 20.12 12.76
CA ASN A 57 25.63 20.39 12.09
C ASN A 57 25.74 20.58 10.56
N ASP A 58 26.96 20.45 10.00
CA ASP A 58 27.18 20.50 8.56
C ASP A 58 26.85 19.13 7.96
N TRP A 59 25.69 19.04 7.29
CA TRP A 59 25.25 17.81 6.62
C TRP A 59 26.33 17.22 5.69
N ASN A 60 27.16 18.05 5.06
CA ASN A 60 28.19 17.54 4.16
C ASN A 60 29.24 16.66 4.88
N LYS A 61 29.41 16.84 6.18
CA LYS A 61 30.38 16.13 7.03
C LYS A 61 29.73 15.10 7.95
N ALA A 62 28.41 15.17 8.11
CA ALA A 62 27.64 14.36 9.05
C ALA A 62 27.88 12.85 8.89
N SER A 63 28.14 12.15 10.00
CA SER A 63 28.19 10.69 10.03
C SER A 63 26.89 10.06 9.52
N LEU A 64 25.73 10.66 9.82
CA LEU A 64 24.43 10.18 9.36
C LEU A 64 24.30 10.21 7.83
N ARG A 65 24.82 11.25 7.16
CA ARG A 65 24.84 11.31 5.68
C ARG A 65 25.58 10.12 5.09
N LYS A 66 26.71 9.78 5.72
CA LYS A 66 27.57 8.66 5.31
C LYS A 66 26.89 7.31 5.54
N GLN A 67 26.15 7.16 6.62
CA GLN A 67 25.33 5.98 6.90
C GLN A 67 24.18 5.83 5.89
N LEU A 68 23.46 6.92 5.60
CA LEU A 68 22.34 6.92 4.64
C LEU A 68 22.78 6.59 3.21
N ASN A 69 23.88 7.18 2.73
CA ASN A 69 24.39 6.96 1.38
C ASN A 69 25.37 5.78 1.26
N GLY A 70 25.62 5.07 2.37
CA GLY A 70 26.43 3.86 2.44
C GLY A 70 25.56 2.68 2.82
N GLU A 71 25.73 2.19 4.05
CA GLU A 71 25.09 0.96 4.53
C GLU A 71 23.57 0.91 4.32
N PHE A 72 22.86 2.02 4.55
CA PHE A 72 21.41 2.06 4.34
C PHE A 72 21.04 1.92 2.86
N LEU A 73 21.65 2.70 1.97
CA LEU A 73 21.42 2.62 0.53
C LEU A 73 21.81 1.25 -0.04
N ASP A 74 22.92 0.67 0.44
CA ASP A 74 23.37 -0.65 0.03
C ASP A 74 22.34 -1.73 0.42
N LYS A 75 21.76 -1.65 1.62
CA LYS A 75 20.67 -2.54 2.06
C LYS A 75 19.41 -2.35 1.22
N LEU A 76 19.03 -1.10 0.93
CA LEU A 76 17.86 -0.79 0.11
C LEU A 76 17.99 -1.38 -1.31
N ILE A 77 19.18 -1.27 -1.91
CA ILE A 77 19.48 -1.84 -3.23
C ILE A 77 19.62 -3.37 -3.16
N ALA A 78 20.13 -3.94 -2.06
CA ALA A 78 20.19 -5.39 -1.91
C ALA A 78 18.79 -6.02 -1.86
N GLU A 79 17.86 -5.36 -1.17
CA GLU A 79 16.45 -5.79 -1.07
C GLU A 79 15.71 -5.63 -2.41
N CYS A 80 15.90 -4.49 -3.09
CA CYS A 80 15.32 -4.23 -4.40
C CYS A 80 16.37 -3.69 -5.40
N PRO A 81 17.09 -4.58 -6.12
CA PRO A 81 18.19 -4.18 -7.01
C PRO A 81 17.80 -3.18 -8.11
N SER A 82 16.55 -3.26 -8.58
CA SER A 82 16.01 -2.37 -9.60
C SER A 82 15.91 -0.91 -9.15
N LEU A 83 15.86 -0.64 -7.83
CA LEU A 83 15.84 0.73 -7.29
C LEU A 83 17.10 1.51 -7.69
N LYS A 84 18.23 0.85 -7.88
CA LYS A 84 19.49 1.50 -8.26
C LYS A 84 19.35 2.39 -9.51
N ASP A 85 18.56 1.95 -10.49
CA ASP A 85 18.35 2.69 -11.73
C ASP A 85 17.24 3.75 -11.63
N ALA A 86 16.32 3.56 -10.67
CA ALA A 86 15.24 4.49 -10.37
C ALA A 86 15.70 5.71 -9.56
N ILE A 87 16.65 5.52 -8.63
CA ILE A 87 17.16 6.57 -7.75
C ILE A 87 17.89 7.64 -8.54
N VAL A 88 17.56 8.89 -8.25
CA VAL A 88 18.19 10.08 -8.82
C VAL A 88 18.78 10.90 -7.68
N PRO A 89 20.08 11.26 -7.75
CA PRO A 89 20.68 12.14 -6.76
C PRO A 89 19.91 13.46 -6.64
N THR A 90 19.52 13.82 -5.41
CA THR A 90 18.75 15.02 -5.10
C THR A 90 19.70 16.15 -4.70
N TYR A 91 19.62 17.27 -5.42
CA TYR A 91 20.32 18.50 -5.03
C TYR A 91 19.61 19.16 -3.85
N ARG A 92 20.38 19.62 -2.86
CA ARG A 92 19.85 20.29 -1.67
C ARG A 92 20.66 21.55 -1.35
N ASP A 93 19.94 22.62 -1.04
CA ASP A 93 20.51 23.84 -0.48
C ASP A 93 20.66 23.66 1.04
N LEU A 94 21.88 23.83 1.55
CA LEU A 94 22.21 23.69 2.98
C LEU A 94 22.30 25.06 3.68
N THR A 95 21.57 26.05 3.16
CA THR A 95 21.32 27.31 3.87
C THR A 95 20.77 27.00 5.26
N ALA A 96 21.41 27.57 6.28
CA ALA A 96 20.99 27.45 7.67
C ALA A 96 19.69 28.22 7.92
N ASP A 97 18.99 27.89 9.01
CA ASP A 97 17.68 28.48 9.36
C ASP A 97 17.78 30.00 9.62
N ASP A 98 18.98 30.48 10.00
CA ASP A 98 19.30 31.91 10.11
C ASP A 98 19.61 32.62 8.78
N GLY A 99 19.60 31.88 7.66
CA GLY A 99 19.83 32.37 6.31
C GLY A 99 21.29 32.36 5.84
N LEU A 100 22.24 31.92 6.67
CA LEU A 100 23.65 31.82 6.27
C LEU A 100 23.89 30.62 5.35
N ARG A 101 24.79 30.79 4.37
CA ARG A 101 25.03 29.81 3.28
C ARG A 101 26.41 29.16 3.33
N ASP A 102 27.05 29.16 4.49
CA ASP A 102 28.47 28.75 4.61
C ASP A 102 28.70 27.27 4.27
N TYR A 103 27.69 26.41 4.43
CA TYR A 103 27.78 24.97 4.13
C TYR A 103 27.46 24.60 2.68
N GLY A 104 27.02 25.58 1.87
CA GLY A 104 26.80 25.42 0.44
C GLY A 104 25.64 24.49 0.12
N ASN A 105 25.93 23.40 -0.60
CA ASN A 105 24.93 22.46 -1.11
C ASN A 105 25.45 21.02 -1.04
N CYS A 106 24.54 20.07 -1.22
CA CYS A 106 24.88 18.67 -1.41
C CYS A 106 24.09 18.04 -2.56
N LEU A 107 24.57 16.88 -2.99
CA LEU A 107 23.94 16.03 -3.98
C LEU A 107 24.01 14.60 -3.45
N ASP A 108 22.87 14.07 -3.02
CA ASP A 108 22.79 12.80 -2.29
C ASP A 108 21.76 11.86 -2.95
N ASN A 109 22.02 10.56 -2.92
CA ASN A 109 21.02 9.56 -3.35
C ASN A 109 19.92 9.40 -2.30
N VAL A 110 20.31 9.46 -1.03
CA VAL A 110 19.42 9.42 0.13
C VAL A 110 19.72 10.62 1.01
N THR A 111 18.69 11.38 1.36
CA THR A 111 18.75 12.60 2.17
C THR A 111 17.68 12.56 3.25
N MET A 112 17.40 13.69 3.90
CA MET A 112 16.20 13.91 4.71
C MET A 112 15.61 15.29 4.36
N LEU A 113 14.43 15.59 4.89
CA LEU A 113 13.77 16.87 4.64
C LEU A 113 14.55 18.06 5.22
N THR A 114 14.37 19.22 4.59
CA THR A 114 14.69 20.51 5.19
C THR A 114 13.53 20.96 6.06
N ALA A 115 13.78 21.93 6.94
CA ALA A 115 12.72 22.60 7.71
C ALA A 115 11.62 23.18 6.81
N ASP A 116 11.98 23.73 5.65
CA ASP A 116 11.01 24.31 4.72
C ASP A 116 10.18 23.25 4.00
N GLU A 117 10.77 22.15 3.59
CA GLU A 117 10.00 21.05 2.99
C GLU A 117 9.08 20.41 4.01
N TYR A 118 9.55 20.19 5.23
CA TYR A 118 8.68 19.71 6.31
C TYR A 118 7.48 20.63 6.53
N ARG A 119 7.68 21.96 6.53
CA ARG A 119 6.58 22.94 6.61
C ARG A 119 5.63 22.83 5.42
N GLN A 120 6.17 22.70 4.20
CA GLN A 120 5.39 22.61 2.97
C GLN A 120 4.55 21.34 2.89
N THR A 121 5.01 20.24 3.50
CA THR A 121 4.35 18.94 3.48
C THR A 121 3.71 18.59 4.83
N ARG A 122 3.52 19.56 5.72
CA ARG A 122 3.09 19.31 7.11
C ARG A 122 1.74 18.61 7.18
N ASP A 123 0.88 18.81 6.20
CA ASP A 123 -0.43 18.17 6.05
C ASP A 123 -0.34 16.64 5.87
N LEU A 124 0.78 16.12 5.35
CA LEU A 124 1.01 14.69 5.15
C LEU A 124 1.65 13.99 6.36
N HIS A 125 2.14 14.75 7.34
CA HIS A 125 2.88 14.19 8.48
C HIS A 125 1.98 14.07 9.71
N PRO A 126 1.66 12.85 10.20
CA PRO A 126 1.10 12.73 11.53
C PRO A 126 2.11 13.22 12.59
N ALA A 127 1.63 13.47 13.81
CA ALA A 127 2.53 13.79 14.92
C ALA A 127 3.57 12.66 15.07
N PRO A 128 4.88 12.97 15.07
CA PRO A 128 5.91 11.95 15.16
C PRO A 128 5.84 11.20 16.50
N GLU A 129 6.03 9.88 16.49
CA GLU A 129 6.17 9.12 17.74
C GLU A 129 7.42 9.54 18.53
N HIS A 130 8.47 9.95 17.81
CA HIS A 130 9.75 10.40 18.36
C HIS A 130 10.21 11.68 17.67
N TRP A 131 11.16 12.38 18.31
CA TRP A 131 11.77 13.55 17.69
C TRP A 131 12.61 13.09 16.50
N ARG A 132 12.49 13.74 15.34
CA ARG A 132 13.23 13.35 14.13
C ARG A 132 14.15 14.45 13.60
N TRP A 133 15.25 14.06 12.99
CA TRP A 133 16.19 15.00 12.37
C TRP A 133 15.67 15.59 11.08
N LEU A 134 16.14 16.81 10.78
CA LEU A 134 16.09 17.43 9.46
C LEU A 134 17.52 17.79 9.03
N ILE A 135 17.75 18.04 7.75
CA ILE A 135 19.11 18.41 7.28
C ILE A 135 19.44 19.89 7.47
N THR A 136 18.47 20.71 7.88
CA THR A 136 18.66 22.15 8.05
C THR A 136 19.48 22.43 9.31
N PRO A 137 20.65 23.07 9.22
CA PRO A 137 21.37 23.56 10.38
C PRO A 137 20.63 24.76 11.00
N ASP A 138 20.69 24.91 12.32
CA ASP A 138 20.13 26.08 13.01
C ASP A 138 20.87 27.38 12.62
N GLY A 139 22.19 27.29 12.55
CA GLY A 139 23.10 28.36 12.15
C GLY A 139 24.47 27.80 11.81
N THR A 140 25.43 28.68 11.56
CA THR A 140 26.81 28.29 11.25
C THR A 140 27.77 28.83 12.31
N SER A 141 29.06 28.53 12.15
CA SER A 141 30.12 29.11 13.01
C SER A 141 30.10 30.64 13.13
N LYS A 142 29.42 31.35 12.21
CA LYS A 142 29.29 32.81 12.23
C LYS A 142 28.12 33.33 13.09
N SER A 143 27.24 32.46 13.58
CA SER A 143 26.02 32.82 14.32
C SER A 143 25.82 32.05 15.63
N SER A 144 25.18 30.89 15.59
CA SER A 144 24.76 30.09 16.75
C SER A 144 25.69 28.90 17.06
N GLY A 145 26.76 28.73 16.27
CA GLY A 145 27.74 27.64 16.42
C GLY A 145 27.55 26.54 15.38
N THR A 146 28.28 25.44 15.54
CA THR A 146 28.32 24.35 14.55
C THR A 146 27.68 23.06 15.04
N SER A 147 26.89 23.11 16.12
CA SER A 147 26.38 21.91 16.81
C SER A 147 24.88 21.73 16.67
N PHE A 148 24.10 22.80 16.47
CA PHE A 148 22.65 22.73 16.47
C PHE A 148 22.08 22.45 15.08
N VAL A 149 21.23 21.42 15.01
CA VAL A 149 20.50 20.99 13.82
C VAL A 149 19.00 21.13 14.10
N ARG A 150 18.22 21.52 13.09
CA ARG A 150 16.76 21.56 13.20
C ARG A 150 16.20 20.14 13.33
N CYS A 151 15.21 19.98 14.19
CA CYS A 151 14.49 18.73 14.38
C CYS A 151 12.98 19.00 14.44
N VAL A 152 12.22 17.93 14.30
CA VAL A 152 10.77 17.94 14.55
C VAL A 152 10.55 17.26 15.90
N ASP A 153 9.85 17.93 16.80
CA ASP A 153 9.47 17.38 18.10
C ASP A 153 8.27 16.42 17.95
N SER A 154 7.98 15.62 18.98
CA SER A 154 6.90 14.63 18.94
C SER A 154 5.50 15.24 18.77
N ASP A 155 5.33 16.53 19.04
CA ASP A 155 4.09 17.26 18.76
C ASP A 155 4.03 17.83 17.31
N GLY A 156 5.06 17.58 16.51
CA GLY A 156 5.21 18.07 15.15
C GLY A 156 5.69 19.51 15.05
N SER A 157 6.05 20.16 16.15
CA SER A 157 6.68 21.49 16.13
C SER A 157 8.15 21.41 15.73
N LEU A 158 8.73 22.53 15.28
CA LEU A 158 10.14 22.60 14.88
C LEU A 158 11.02 23.08 16.04
N GLY A 159 11.96 22.25 16.46
CA GLY A 159 12.97 22.53 17.47
C GLY A 159 14.39 22.55 16.91
N SER A 160 15.37 22.64 17.82
CA SER A 160 16.77 22.41 17.51
C SER A 160 17.43 21.52 18.58
N SER A 161 18.41 20.74 18.17
CA SER A 161 19.13 19.82 19.06
C SER A 161 20.60 19.70 18.69
N LEU A 162 21.41 19.30 19.66
CA LEU A 162 22.84 19.02 19.47
C LEU A 162 23.02 17.80 18.56
N ALA A 163 23.87 17.94 17.54
CA ALA A 163 24.05 16.97 16.47
C ALA A 163 24.47 15.58 16.97
N TYR A 164 25.18 15.49 18.09
CA TYR A 164 25.59 14.20 18.68
C TYR A 164 24.47 13.41 19.39
N ARG A 165 23.24 13.95 19.51
CA ARG A 165 22.15 13.25 20.21
C ARG A 165 21.63 12.07 19.40
N GLY A 166 21.83 10.85 19.91
CA GLY A 166 21.47 9.60 19.25
C GLY A 166 19.97 9.23 19.26
N ASP A 167 19.20 9.80 20.18
CA ASP A 167 17.81 9.37 20.46
C ASP A 167 16.78 10.04 19.52
N ARG A 168 17.16 10.29 18.27
CA ARG A 168 16.33 10.98 17.28
C ARG A 168 16.07 10.07 16.09
N GLY A 169 14.82 10.05 15.65
CA GLY A 169 14.38 9.32 14.47
C GLY A 169 14.99 9.85 13.18
N VAL A 170 15.30 8.93 12.29
CA VAL A 170 15.81 9.17 10.95
C VAL A 170 14.74 8.74 9.95
N ARG A 171 14.25 9.69 9.15
CA ARG A 171 13.36 9.44 8.01
C ARG A 171 14.06 9.73 6.70
N PRO A 172 14.54 8.69 6.00
CA PRO A 172 15.18 8.85 4.70
C PRO A 172 14.21 9.41 3.67
N ALA A 173 14.72 10.25 2.79
CA ALA A 173 14.03 10.77 1.62
C ALA A 173 14.90 10.59 0.37
N LEU A 174 14.28 10.33 -0.78
CA LEU A 174 14.97 10.10 -2.05
C LEU A 174 14.12 10.50 -3.25
N THR A 175 14.75 10.70 -4.41
CA THR A 175 14.06 11.00 -5.67
C THR A 175 14.06 9.78 -6.60
N LEU A 176 12.90 9.43 -7.15
CA LEU A 176 12.69 8.28 -8.03
C LEU A 176 12.15 8.70 -9.40
N LYS A 177 12.60 8.04 -10.46
CA LYS A 177 12.00 8.14 -11.80
C LYS A 177 10.67 7.38 -11.84
N SER A 178 9.61 8.05 -12.30
CA SER A 178 8.24 7.50 -12.29
C SER A 178 8.06 6.23 -13.12
N ASP A 179 8.70 6.15 -14.29
CA ASP A 179 8.56 5.02 -15.21
C ASP A 179 9.24 3.73 -14.73
N ILE A 180 10.38 3.87 -14.05
CA ILE A 180 11.07 2.74 -13.42
C ILE A 180 10.32 2.36 -12.13
N LEU A 181 9.89 3.34 -11.34
CA LEU A 181 9.16 3.08 -10.09
C LEU A 181 7.87 2.28 -10.33
N ALA A 182 7.05 2.67 -11.31
CA ALA A 182 5.85 1.91 -11.66
C ALA A 182 6.18 0.44 -11.99
N SER A 183 7.25 0.23 -12.77
CA SER A 183 7.69 -1.12 -13.17
C SER A 183 8.20 -1.95 -11.99
N ILE A 184 8.88 -1.32 -11.02
CA ILE A 184 9.35 -1.97 -9.80
C ILE A 184 8.17 -2.44 -8.97
N LEU A 185 7.20 -1.54 -8.74
CA LEU A 185 6.04 -1.83 -7.91
C LEU A 185 5.15 -2.90 -8.53
N ASP A 186 4.94 -2.88 -9.84
CA ASP A 186 4.21 -3.96 -10.52
C ASP A 186 4.91 -5.32 -10.38
N ALA A 187 6.25 -5.34 -10.31
CA ALA A 187 7.02 -6.56 -10.09
C ALA A 187 6.99 -7.01 -8.62
N GLU A 188 7.07 -6.08 -7.67
CA GLU A 188 6.97 -6.37 -6.24
C GLU A 188 5.57 -6.79 -5.82
N ASP A 189 4.51 -6.15 -6.33
CA ASP A 189 3.12 -6.54 -6.09
C ASP A 189 2.88 -7.97 -6.62
N LYS A 190 3.44 -8.33 -7.78
CA LYS A 190 3.40 -9.70 -8.31
C LYS A 190 4.19 -10.70 -7.46
N LYS A 191 5.38 -10.31 -6.98
CA LYS A 191 6.17 -11.14 -6.05
C LYS A 191 5.44 -11.34 -4.73
N ARG A 192 4.91 -10.28 -4.13
CA ARG A 192 4.15 -10.31 -2.89
C ARG A 192 2.86 -11.13 -3.05
N ALA A 193 2.16 -11.00 -4.17
CA ALA A 193 1.01 -11.86 -4.49
C ALA A 193 1.42 -13.34 -4.67
N ALA A 194 2.64 -13.61 -5.12
CA ALA A 194 3.21 -14.95 -5.22
C ALA A 194 3.78 -15.48 -3.87
N GLU A 195 4.18 -14.59 -2.96
CA GLU A 195 4.73 -14.90 -1.62
C GLU A 195 3.66 -14.96 -0.51
N ILE A 196 2.51 -14.28 -0.69
CA ILE A 196 1.27 -14.46 0.09
C ILE A 196 0.54 -15.76 -0.34
N ARG A 197 1.08 -16.48 -1.32
CA ARG A 197 0.83 -17.92 -1.43
C ARG A 197 1.80 -18.63 -0.50
N PRO A 198 1.35 -19.58 0.31
CA PRO A 198 2.20 -20.19 1.30
C PRO A 198 3.22 -21.04 0.58
N ALA A 199 4.45 -20.88 1.01
CA ALA A 199 5.53 -21.75 0.59
C ALA A 199 5.35 -23.20 1.09
N ASP A 200 4.41 -23.51 2.01
CA ASP A 200 4.10 -24.90 2.42
C ASP A 200 2.60 -25.15 2.77
N GLY A 201 1.70 -24.94 1.78
CA GLY A 201 0.32 -25.49 1.70
C GLY A 201 -0.80 -24.44 1.53
N PRO A 202 -1.60 -24.42 0.43
CA PRO A 202 -2.25 -23.22 -0.17
C PRO A 202 -3.04 -22.32 0.82
N GLN A 203 -2.78 -21.00 0.85
CA GLN A 203 -3.24 -19.95 1.80
C GLN A 203 -4.45 -19.24 1.19
N PRO A 204 -5.32 -18.52 1.96
CA PRO A 204 -5.18 -17.95 3.34
C PRO A 204 -6.36 -18.36 4.27
N GLY A 205 -6.53 -18.03 5.55
CA GLY A 205 -5.87 -17.24 6.61
C GLY A 205 -6.89 -17.15 7.79
N VAL A 206 -6.47 -17.43 9.02
CA VAL A 206 -7.30 -17.57 10.24
C VAL A 206 -7.35 -16.23 10.96
N ASP A 207 -8.45 -15.47 10.87
CA ASP A 207 -9.38 -15.20 12.00
C ASP A 207 -10.66 -14.49 11.48
N GLU A 208 -10.91 -14.55 10.17
CA GLU A 208 -12.26 -14.34 9.65
C GLU A 208 -13.05 -15.59 10.04
N THR A 209 -14.24 -15.43 10.63
CA THR A 209 -15.11 -16.60 10.71
C THR A 209 -15.33 -17.13 9.29
N PRO A 210 -15.55 -18.43 9.07
CA PRO A 210 -15.75 -18.96 7.72
C PRO A 210 -16.76 -18.13 6.92
N GLU A 211 -17.79 -17.61 7.59
CA GLU A 211 -18.83 -16.76 7.02
C GLU A 211 -18.31 -15.37 6.62
N GLN A 212 -17.36 -14.79 7.35
CA GLN A 212 -16.73 -13.50 7.02
C GLN A 212 -15.76 -13.64 5.84
N ALA A 213 -14.99 -14.72 5.79
CA ALA A 213 -14.10 -15.01 4.66
C ALA A 213 -14.90 -15.30 3.39
N GLU A 214 -16.03 -16.00 3.53
CA GLU A 214 -16.96 -16.28 2.45
C GLU A 214 -17.66 -15.00 1.96
N MET A 215 -18.11 -14.13 2.88
CA MET A 215 -18.70 -12.83 2.52
C MET A 215 -17.68 -11.92 1.82
N ALA A 216 -16.45 -11.84 2.31
CA ALA A 216 -15.37 -11.07 1.68
C ALA A 216 -15.06 -11.57 0.26
N LEU A 217 -15.14 -12.89 0.03
CA LEU A 217 -14.99 -13.48 -1.30
C LEU A 217 -16.10 -13.03 -2.26
N TYR A 218 -17.35 -12.96 -1.78
CA TYR A 218 -18.48 -12.47 -2.56
C TYR A 218 -18.37 -10.98 -2.88
N GLU A 219 -17.99 -10.15 -1.90
CA GLU A 219 -17.72 -8.72 -2.10
C GLU A 219 -16.63 -8.48 -3.14
N GLN A 220 -15.52 -9.24 -3.06
CA GLN A 220 -14.43 -9.16 -4.02
C GLN A 220 -14.89 -9.55 -5.44
N ALA A 221 -15.73 -10.57 -5.58
CA ALA A 221 -16.25 -10.99 -6.87
C ALA A 221 -17.18 -9.93 -7.50
N VAL A 222 -18.01 -9.25 -6.68
CA VAL A 222 -18.85 -8.15 -7.17
C VAL A 222 -18.00 -6.95 -7.56
N GLU A 223 -16.97 -6.60 -6.77
CA GLU A 223 -16.05 -5.49 -7.07
C GLU A 223 -15.26 -5.74 -8.36
N GLN A 224 -14.74 -6.97 -8.53
CA GLN A 224 -13.90 -7.32 -9.68
C GLN A 224 -14.68 -7.39 -11.00
N PHE A 225 -15.89 -7.96 -10.98
CA PHE A 225 -16.63 -8.31 -12.21
C PHE A 225 -17.87 -7.42 -12.46
N GLY A 226 -18.35 -6.72 -11.44
CA GLY A 226 -19.47 -5.78 -11.51
C GLY A 226 -20.85 -6.45 -11.34
N GLU A 227 -21.80 -5.68 -10.78
CA GLU A 227 -23.14 -6.15 -10.40
C GLU A 227 -23.92 -6.79 -11.55
N SER A 228 -23.93 -6.16 -12.73
CA SER A 228 -24.70 -6.65 -13.88
C SER A 228 -24.19 -8.01 -14.40
N ALA A 229 -22.89 -8.26 -14.29
CA ALA A 229 -22.31 -9.54 -14.71
C ALA A 229 -22.71 -10.65 -13.73
N GLN A 230 -22.67 -10.37 -12.43
CA GLN A 230 -23.07 -11.35 -11.41
C GLN A 230 -24.57 -11.65 -11.44
N ILE A 231 -25.42 -10.66 -11.73
CA ILE A 231 -26.86 -10.89 -11.93
C ILE A 231 -27.11 -11.84 -13.12
N LEU A 232 -26.37 -11.67 -14.22
CA LEU A 232 -26.49 -12.56 -15.37
C LEU A 232 -26.00 -13.98 -15.06
N MET A 233 -24.90 -14.09 -14.32
CA MET A 233 -24.38 -15.38 -13.86
C MET A 233 -25.40 -16.11 -12.99
N ALA A 234 -26.01 -15.41 -12.02
CA ALA A 234 -27.06 -15.99 -11.18
C ALA A 234 -28.23 -16.55 -12.00
N VAL A 235 -28.63 -15.88 -13.09
CA VAL A 235 -29.66 -16.37 -14.01
C VAL A 235 -29.21 -17.63 -14.76
N GLU A 236 -27.94 -17.70 -15.15
CA GLU A 236 -27.35 -18.86 -15.83
C GLU A 236 -27.36 -20.10 -14.92
N GLU A 237 -26.82 -19.98 -13.70
CA GLU A 237 -26.76 -21.11 -12.74
C GLU A 237 -28.16 -21.58 -12.33
N MET A 238 -29.11 -20.65 -12.13
CA MET A 238 -30.50 -21.02 -11.88
C MET A 238 -31.12 -21.80 -13.04
N SER A 239 -30.69 -21.54 -14.28
CA SER A 239 -31.19 -22.23 -15.48
C SER A 239 -30.61 -23.65 -15.60
N GLU A 240 -29.34 -23.84 -15.27
CA GLU A 240 -28.72 -25.16 -15.27
C GLU A 240 -29.25 -26.04 -14.12
N LEU A 241 -29.47 -25.48 -12.93
CA LEU A 241 -30.15 -26.20 -11.83
C LEU A 241 -31.57 -26.62 -12.23
N GLN A 242 -32.36 -25.74 -12.85
CA GLN A 242 -33.70 -26.08 -13.35
C GLN A 242 -33.65 -27.28 -14.30
N LYS A 243 -32.70 -27.30 -15.23
CA LYS A 243 -32.53 -28.38 -16.20
C LYS A 243 -32.08 -29.68 -15.52
N ALA A 244 -31.19 -29.63 -14.54
CA ALA A 244 -30.77 -30.80 -13.77
C ALA A 244 -31.95 -31.41 -12.98
N LEU A 245 -32.76 -30.58 -12.31
CA LEU A 245 -33.97 -31.01 -11.61
C LEU A 245 -35.00 -31.64 -12.57
N LEU A 246 -35.18 -31.06 -13.76
CA LEU A 246 -36.06 -31.64 -14.79
C LEU A 246 -35.58 -33.00 -15.28
N LYS A 247 -34.26 -33.22 -15.40
CA LYS A 247 -33.70 -34.54 -15.72
C LYS A 247 -33.99 -35.54 -14.60
N TYR A 248 -33.88 -35.13 -13.34
CA TYR A 248 -34.21 -36.00 -12.20
C TYR A 248 -35.68 -36.38 -12.14
N LEU A 249 -36.60 -35.45 -12.43
CA LEU A 249 -38.02 -35.78 -12.54
C LEU A 249 -38.28 -36.80 -13.65
N ARG A 250 -37.63 -36.65 -14.81
CA ARG A 250 -37.72 -37.65 -15.90
C ARG A 250 -37.13 -38.99 -15.51
N PHE A 251 -36.02 -39.00 -14.78
CA PHE A 251 -35.46 -40.23 -14.23
C PHE A 251 -36.45 -40.89 -13.26
N LYS A 252 -37.05 -40.13 -12.35
CA LYS A 252 -38.01 -40.67 -11.36
C LYS A 252 -39.28 -41.22 -12.01
N ASP A 253 -39.81 -40.52 -13.02
CA ASP A 253 -41.09 -40.87 -13.63
C ASP A 253 -40.93 -41.94 -14.74
N HIS A 254 -39.76 -42.02 -15.36
CA HIS A 254 -39.54 -42.81 -16.59
C HIS A 254 -38.21 -43.60 -16.62
N GLU A 255 -37.44 -43.63 -15.54
CA GLU A 255 -36.11 -44.28 -15.42
C GLU A 255 -35.13 -43.87 -16.54
N GLN A 256 -35.23 -42.62 -17.00
CA GLN A 256 -34.41 -42.08 -18.07
C GLN A 256 -33.17 -41.35 -17.56
N GLY A 257 -32.00 -41.84 -17.96
CA GLY A 257 -30.69 -41.26 -17.63
C GLY A 257 -29.99 -42.04 -16.53
N ASP A 258 -28.76 -41.63 -16.23
CA ASP A 258 -27.98 -42.19 -15.13
C ASP A 258 -28.29 -41.42 -13.83
N GLU A 259 -28.80 -42.12 -12.82
CA GLU A 259 -29.18 -41.51 -11.55
C GLU A 259 -28.01 -40.81 -10.87
N ALA A 260 -26.83 -41.42 -10.89
CA ALA A 260 -25.66 -40.89 -10.21
C ALA A 260 -25.16 -39.62 -10.90
N GLU A 261 -25.12 -39.60 -12.23
CA GLU A 261 -24.76 -38.40 -13.00
C GLU A 261 -25.77 -37.27 -12.79
N ILE A 262 -27.07 -37.58 -12.75
CA ILE A 262 -28.12 -36.58 -12.53
C ILE A 262 -28.04 -36.00 -11.12
N LEU A 263 -27.84 -36.84 -10.10
CA LEU A 263 -27.71 -36.37 -8.72
C LEU A 263 -26.41 -35.57 -8.51
N ALA A 264 -25.32 -35.96 -9.17
CA ALA A 264 -24.09 -35.19 -9.17
C ALA A 264 -24.29 -33.80 -9.80
N ALA A 265 -24.93 -33.72 -10.97
CA ALA A 265 -25.26 -32.46 -11.60
C ALA A 265 -26.15 -31.60 -10.69
N ILE A 266 -27.21 -32.15 -10.08
CA ILE A 266 -28.03 -31.36 -9.14
C ILE A 266 -27.21 -30.84 -7.96
N SER A 267 -26.25 -31.62 -7.46
CA SER A 267 -25.41 -31.20 -6.34
C SER A 267 -24.48 -30.05 -6.72
N GLU A 268 -23.89 -30.10 -7.92
CA GLU A 268 -23.02 -29.05 -8.47
C GLU A 268 -23.81 -27.76 -8.68
N GLU A 269 -24.86 -27.82 -9.50
CA GLU A 269 -25.66 -26.64 -9.85
C GLU A 269 -26.36 -26.01 -8.64
N ARG A 270 -26.69 -26.80 -7.60
CA ARG A 270 -27.26 -26.25 -6.36
C ARG A 270 -26.23 -25.44 -5.59
N ALA A 271 -24.98 -25.90 -5.53
CA ALA A 271 -23.91 -25.16 -4.88
C ALA A 271 -23.61 -23.86 -5.63
N ASP A 272 -23.60 -23.88 -6.96
CA ASP A 272 -23.37 -22.69 -7.78
C ASP A 272 -24.49 -21.66 -7.60
N VAL A 273 -25.75 -22.10 -7.56
CA VAL A 273 -26.88 -21.21 -7.24
C VAL A 273 -26.79 -20.64 -5.82
N GLU A 274 -26.40 -21.43 -4.82
CA GLU A 274 -26.24 -20.96 -3.42
C GLU A 274 -25.18 -19.83 -3.34
N ILE A 275 -24.04 -19.99 -4.01
CA ILE A 275 -22.98 -18.96 -4.11
C ILE A 275 -23.53 -17.70 -4.80
N MET A 276 -24.23 -17.86 -5.92
CA MET A 276 -24.79 -16.71 -6.66
C MET A 276 -25.84 -15.96 -5.84
N LEU A 277 -26.67 -16.65 -5.05
CA LEU A 277 -27.64 -16.00 -4.17
C LEU A 277 -26.97 -15.16 -3.07
N ASN A 278 -25.84 -15.62 -2.52
CA ASN A 278 -25.05 -14.84 -1.57
C ASN A 278 -24.42 -13.59 -2.22
N GLN A 279 -23.99 -13.68 -3.48
CA GLN A 279 -23.53 -12.48 -4.21
C GLN A 279 -24.68 -11.51 -4.51
N LEU A 280 -25.89 -12.00 -4.78
CA LEU A 280 -27.06 -11.13 -4.92
C LEU A 280 -27.42 -10.43 -3.61
N HIS A 281 -27.17 -11.05 -2.45
CA HIS A 281 -27.30 -10.40 -1.15
C HIS A 281 -26.32 -9.23 -1.00
N VAL A 282 -25.06 -9.38 -1.46
CA VAL A 282 -24.09 -8.27 -1.50
C VAL A 282 -24.59 -7.10 -2.36
N ILE A 283 -25.23 -7.40 -3.50
CA ILE A 283 -25.71 -6.39 -4.46
C ILE A 283 -27.00 -5.68 -3.98
N PHE A 284 -27.99 -6.45 -3.53
CA PHE A 284 -29.33 -5.94 -3.22
C PHE A 284 -29.60 -5.71 -1.73
N GLY A 285 -28.67 -6.15 -0.88
CA GLY A 285 -28.76 -6.05 0.57
C GLY A 285 -29.51 -7.20 1.23
N ASP A 286 -29.60 -7.11 2.55
CA ASP A 286 -30.22 -8.12 3.40
C ASP A 286 -31.74 -8.28 3.17
N ASN A 287 -32.16 -9.54 3.07
CA ASN A 287 -33.54 -9.96 2.83
C ASN A 287 -34.13 -10.79 3.99
N THR A 288 -33.46 -10.85 5.14
CA THR A 288 -33.87 -11.64 6.32
C THR A 288 -35.33 -11.42 6.72
N ASP A 289 -35.81 -10.17 6.76
CA ASP A 289 -37.20 -9.86 7.12
C ASP A 289 -38.23 -10.50 6.15
N MET A 290 -37.90 -10.50 4.85
CA MET A 290 -38.75 -11.12 3.83
C MET A 290 -38.70 -12.65 3.92
N GLU A 291 -37.54 -13.22 4.26
CA GLU A 291 -37.39 -14.66 4.48
C GLU A 291 -38.22 -15.13 5.67
N ILE A 292 -38.14 -14.44 6.82
CA ILE A 292 -38.93 -14.75 8.02
C ILE A 292 -40.43 -14.75 7.69
N ALA A 293 -40.92 -13.71 7.02
CA ALA A 293 -42.33 -13.62 6.62
C ALA A 293 -42.76 -14.77 5.67
N LYS A 294 -41.86 -15.24 4.81
CA LYS A 294 -42.13 -16.39 3.91
C LYS A 294 -42.12 -17.72 4.67
N LEU A 295 -41.25 -17.87 5.67
CA LEU A 295 -41.20 -19.05 6.53
C LEU A 295 -42.44 -19.14 7.43
N GLU A 296 -42.88 -18.05 8.03
CA GLU A 296 -44.13 -18.01 8.80
C GLU A 296 -45.34 -18.44 7.95
N HIS A 297 -45.45 -17.91 6.73
CA HIS A 297 -46.48 -18.33 5.78
C HIS A 297 -46.37 -19.82 5.37
N LEU A 298 -45.15 -20.35 5.28
CA LEU A 298 -44.95 -21.78 5.01
C LEU A 298 -45.42 -22.64 6.18
N CYS A 299 -45.15 -22.25 7.43
CA CYS A 299 -45.67 -22.93 8.62
C CYS A 299 -47.20 -22.97 8.63
N GLU A 300 -47.86 -21.86 8.30
CA GLU A 300 -49.32 -21.80 8.17
C GLU A 300 -49.87 -22.78 7.12
N LEU A 301 -49.18 -22.93 5.97
CA LEU A 301 -49.58 -23.86 4.92
C LEU A 301 -49.43 -25.33 5.33
N LEU A 302 -48.48 -25.64 6.22
CA LEU A 302 -48.27 -26.99 6.75
C LEU A 302 -49.27 -27.35 7.86
N GLY A 303 -50.08 -26.39 8.33
CA GLY A 303 -51.14 -26.60 9.32
C GLY A 303 -50.62 -26.77 10.75
N GLU A 304 -49.42 -26.26 11.06
CA GLU A 304 -48.91 -26.08 12.42
C GLU A 304 -49.33 -24.72 13.01
#